data_AF-A0A3R8M0X1-F1
#
_entry.id   AF-A0A3R8M0X1-F1
#
_cell.length_a   1.000
_cell.length_b   1.000
_cell.length_c   1.000
_cell.angle_alpha   90.00
_cell.angle_beta   90.00
_cell.angle_gamma   90.00
#
_symmetry.space_group_name_H-M   'P 1'
#
loop_
_entity.id
_entity.type
_entity.pdbx_description
1 polymer ?
#
loop_
_entity_poly.entity_id
_entity_poly.type
_entity_poly.pdbx_seq_one_letter_code
_entity_poly.pdbx_strand_id
1 'polypeptide(L)'
;KLKVGGRGGIDMAAIAKAEAALKSLSGNFAQGLNDEIVKLEAARQGVRTEGLNAQTVETLYLRAHDLKGLGATYDFPLITRRAASLCKLI
;
A
#
# COMPACT_ATOMS: atom_id res chain seq x y z
N LYS A 1 -1.20 33.30 -37.68
CA LYS A 1 -1.23 31.98 -38.34
C LYS A 1 -0.34 31.03 -37.53
N LEU A 2 -0.97 30.05 -36.88
CA LEU A 2 -0.36 29.04 -36.01
C LEU A 2 0.60 28.16 -36.84
N LYS A 3 1.82 27.94 -36.36
CA LYS A 3 2.72 26.94 -36.95
C LYS A 3 3.38 26.12 -35.84
N VAL A 4 2.59 25.20 -35.29
CA VAL A 4 3.09 24.06 -34.52
C VAL A 4 3.57 23.05 -35.56
N GLY A 5 4.87 22.81 -35.59
CA GLY A 5 5.49 21.87 -36.52
C GLY A 5 6.81 21.34 -36.00
N GLY A 6 6.77 20.13 -35.43
CA GLY A 6 7.80 19.12 -35.68
C GLY A 6 8.63 18.63 -34.49
N ARG A 7 8.49 17.33 -34.21
CA ARG A 7 9.38 16.41 -33.45
C ARG A 7 9.42 16.62 -31.93
N GLY A 8 8.85 15.74 -31.10
CA GLY A 8 8.82 14.28 -31.22
C GLY A 8 10.09 13.62 -30.64
N GLY A 9 10.75 14.24 -29.67
CA GLY A 9 11.59 13.52 -28.72
C GLY A 9 10.83 13.46 -27.40
N ILE A 10 10.61 12.27 -26.87
CA ILE A 10 10.16 12.17 -25.48
C ILE A 10 11.23 12.89 -24.66
N ASP A 11 10.84 13.94 -23.95
CA ASP A 11 11.80 14.76 -23.20
C ASP A 11 12.37 13.89 -22.09
N MET A 12 13.57 13.34 -22.32
CA MET A 12 14.20 12.37 -21.43
C MET A 12 14.37 12.94 -20.02
N ALA A 13 14.46 14.27 -19.87
CA ALA A 13 14.48 14.94 -18.58
C ALA A 13 13.09 14.92 -17.90
N ALA A 14 12.00 15.03 -18.67
CA ALA A 14 10.64 14.85 -18.16
C ALA A 14 10.36 13.39 -17.77
N ILE A 15 10.85 12.40 -18.54
CA ILE A 15 10.76 10.98 -18.16
C ILE A 15 11.55 10.73 -16.87
N ALA A 16 12.83 11.14 -16.81
CA ALA A 16 13.67 10.92 -15.64
C ALA A 16 13.10 11.60 -14.38
N LYS A 17 12.49 12.79 -14.52
CA LYS A 17 11.80 13.46 -13.42
C LYS A 17 10.53 12.70 -13.00
N ALA A 18 9.77 12.15 -13.94
CA ALA A 18 8.62 11.31 -13.66
C ALA A 18 9.02 9.98 -12.99
N GLU A 19 10.10 9.33 -13.44
CA GLU A 19 10.66 8.12 -12.83
C GLU A 19 11.23 8.38 -11.44
N ALA A 20 11.93 9.49 -11.24
CA ALA A 20 12.44 9.90 -9.92
C ALA A 20 11.28 10.22 -8.95
N ALA A 21 10.24 10.90 -9.43
CA ALA A 21 9.04 11.14 -8.65
C ALA A 21 8.30 9.83 -8.32
N LEU A 22 8.17 8.91 -9.28
CA LEU A 22 7.58 7.59 -9.07
C LEU A 22 8.40 6.75 -8.07
N LYS A 23 9.73 6.81 -8.15
CA LYS A 23 10.63 6.13 -7.22
C LYS A 23 10.56 6.72 -5.81
N SER A 24 10.56 8.04 -5.67
CA SER A 24 10.37 8.69 -4.37
C SER A 24 8.98 8.38 -3.79
N LEU A 25 7.96 8.33 -4.64
CA LEU A 25 6.60 7.97 -4.25
C LEU A 25 6.51 6.50 -3.80
N SER A 26 7.22 5.60 -4.47
CA SER A 26 7.32 4.18 -4.06
C SER A 26 8.01 4.00 -2.71
N GLY A 27 8.97 4.88 -2.36
CA GLY A 27 9.58 4.89 -1.03
C GLY A 27 8.56 5.23 0.06
N ASN A 28 7.74 6.26 -0.17
CA ASN A 28 6.67 6.63 0.74
C ASN A 28 5.59 5.55 0.86
N PHE A 29 5.28 4.85 -0.24
CA PHE A 29 4.33 3.72 -0.24
C PHE A 29 4.84 2.54 0.57
N ALA A 30 6.11 2.18 0.44
CA ALA A 30 6.73 1.12 1.22
C ALA A 30 6.74 1.46 2.72
N GLN A 31 7.07 2.71 3.07
CA GLN A 31 7.00 3.15 4.46
C GLN A 31 5.57 3.13 5.01
N GLY A 32 4.60 3.64 4.26
CA GLY A 32 3.19 3.61 4.68
C GLY A 32 2.65 2.19 4.85
N LEU A 33 3.06 1.24 4.01
CA LEU A 33 2.73 -0.19 4.20
C LEU A 33 3.38 -0.77 5.44
N ASN A 34 4.62 -0.40 5.75
CA ASN A 34 5.29 -0.84 6.96
C ASN A 34 4.56 -0.35 8.21
N ASP A 35 4.12 0.91 8.21
CA ASP A 35 3.35 1.48 9.31
C ASP A 35 2.01 0.72 9.51
N GLU A 36 1.36 0.31 8.44
CA GLU A 36 0.15 -0.53 8.52
C GLU A 36 0.44 -1.95 9.01
N ILE A 37 1.58 -2.55 8.64
CA ILE A 37 2.01 -3.85 9.18
C ILE A 37 2.21 -3.75 10.69
N VAL A 38 2.86 -2.69 11.17
CA VAL A 38 3.06 -2.46 12.62
C VAL A 38 1.72 -2.34 13.35
N LYS A 39 0.74 -1.63 12.77
CA LYS A 39 -0.62 -1.52 13.34
C LYS A 39 -1.34 -2.88 13.35
N LEU A 40 -1.18 -3.69 12.30
CA LEU A 40 -1.74 -5.03 12.23
C LEU A 40 -1.12 -5.94 13.31
N GLU A 41 0.18 -5.86 13.53
CA GLU A 41 0.87 -6.62 14.59
C GLU A 41 0.39 -6.19 15.98
N ALA A 42 0.19 -4.88 16.21
CA ALA A 42 -0.39 -4.39 17.46
C ALA A 42 -1.81 -4.91 17.70
N ALA A 43 -2.67 -4.91 16.66
CA ALA A 43 -4.02 -5.48 16.75
C ALA A 43 -3.98 -6.99 17.06
N ARG A 44 -3.05 -7.72 16.42
CA ARG A 44 -2.84 -9.14 16.71
C ARG A 44 -2.38 -9.36 18.14
N GLN A 45 -1.50 -8.50 18.65
CA GLN A 45 -1.06 -8.59 20.03
C GLN A 45 -2.22 -8.31 21.00
N GLY A 46 -3.09 -7.35 20.69
CA GLY A 46 -4.32 -7.09 21.43
C GLY A 46 -5.22 -8.32 21.53
N VAL A 47 -5.44 -9.04 20.42
CA VAL A 47 -6.16 -10.33 20.45
C VAL A 47 -5.49 -11.36 21.36
N ARG A 48 -4.14 -11.38 21.42
CA ARG A 48 -3.41 -12.32 22.30
C ARG A 48 -3.51 -11.96 23.78
N THR A 49 -3.55 -10.67 24.12
CA THR A 49 -3.55 -10.19 25.51
C THR A 49 -4.95 -10.08 26.10
N GLU A 50 -5.91 -9.60 25.31
CA GLU A 50 -7.29 -9.32 25.72
C GLU A 50 -8.25 -10.45 25.34
N GLY A 51 -7.75 -11.42 24.57
CA GLY A 51 -8.53 -12.55 24.07
C GLY A 51 -9.28 -12.23 22.78
N LEU A 52 -9.85 -13.28 22.19
CA LEU A 52 -10.67 -13.19 21.00
C LEU A 52 -12.07 -12.70 21.38
N ASN A 53 -12.33 -11.41 21.18
CA ASN A 53 -13.62 -10.78 21.44
C ASN A 53 -14.04 -9.92 20.24
N ALA A 54 -15.28 -9.43 20.23
CA ALA A 54 -15.82 -8.69 19.09
C ALA A 54 -14.95 -7.47 18.70
N GLN A 55 -14.43 -6.73 19.68
CA GLN A 55 -13.65 -5.51 19.44
C GLN A 55 -12.25 -5.83 18.90
N THR A 56 -11.59 -6.86 19.46
CA THR A 56 -10.24 -7.24 19.03
C THR A 56 -10.25 -7.89 17.65
N VAL A 57 -11.28 -8.69 17.36
CA VAL A 57 -11.54 -9.30 16.05
C VAL A 57 -11.85 -8.24 15.00
N GLU A 58 -12.74 -7.29 15.30
CA GLU A 58 -13.07 -6.18 14.39
C GLU A 58 -11.83 -5.34 14.09
N THR A 59 -11.06 -4.97 15.11
CA THR A 59 -9.83 -4.19 14.94
C THR A 59 -8.82 -4.94 14.08
N LEU A 60 -8.63 -6.24 14.31
CA LEU A 60 -7.72 -7.05 13.51
C LEU A 60 -8.19 -7.17 12.06
N TYR A 61 -9.48 -7.37 11.84
CA TYR A 61 -10.07 -7.46 10.50
C TYR A 61 -9.90 -6.15 9.72
N LEU A 62 -10.19 -5.00 10.34
CA LEU A 62 -10.06 -3.69 9.71
C LEU A 62 -8.62 -3.43 9.27
N ARG A 63 -7.63 -3.74 10.12
CA ARG A 63 -6.21 -3.60 9.74
C ARG A 63 -5.81 -4.53 8.60
N ALA A 64 -6.31 -5.77 8.59
CA ALA A 64 -6.06 -6.69 7.49
C ALA A 64 -6.72 -6.20 6.18
N HIS A 65 -7.91 -5.60 6.27
CA HIS A 65 -8.63 -5.06 5.12
C HIS A 65 -7.91 -3.87 4.50
N ASP A 66 -7.47 -2.91 5.33
CA ASP A 66 -6.74 -1.73 4.89
C ASP A 66 -5.41 -2.12 4.23
N LEU A 67 -4.66 -3.05 4.86
CA LEU A 67 -3.40 -3.54 4.31
C LEU A 67 -3.59 -4.24 2.95
N LYS A 68 -4.72 -4.94 2.75
CA LYS A 68 -5.09 -5.51 1.45
C LYS A 68 -5.32 -4.41 0.40
N GLY A 69 -6.07 -3.36 0.75
CA GLY A 69 -6.37 -2.25 -0.15
C GLY A 69 -5.13 -1.46 -0.55
N LEU A 70 -4.28 -1.14 0.43
CA LEU A 70 -3.02 -0.42 0.21
C LEU A 70 -2.02 -1.26 -0.58
N GLY A 71 -1.90 -2.55 -0.26
CA GLY A 71 -1.06 -3.47 -1.03
C GLY A 71 -1.47 -3.53 -2.50
N ALA A 72 -2.77 -3.54 -2.80
CA ALA A 72 -3.26 -3.56 -4.17
C ALA A 72 -3.02 -2.24 -4.90
N THR A 73 -3.20 -1.11 -4.20
CA THR A 73 -3.03 0.24 -4.75
C THR A 73 -1.57 0.54 -5.08
N TYR A 74 -0.65 0.05 -4.25
CA TYR A 74 0.79 0.30 -4.40
C TYR A 74 1.53 -0.80 -5.18
N ASP A 75 0.79 -1.75 -5.79
CA ASP A 75 1.33 -2.87 -6.58
C ASP A 75 2.27 -3.81 -5.80
N PHE A 76 1.90 -4.13 -4.55
CA PHE A 76 2.56 -5.15 -3.73
C PHE A 76 1.70 -6.43 -3.67
N PRO A 77 1.76 -7.31 -4.69
CA PRO A 77 0.85 -8.45 -4.84
C PRO A 77 1.00 -9.49 -3.71
N LEU A 78 2.21 -9.68 -3.18
CA LEU A 78 2.43 -10.61 -2.07
C LEU A 78 1.75 -10.14 -0.79
N ILE A 79 1.87 -8.85 -0.45
CA ILE A 79 1.23 -8.25 0.73
C ILE A 79 -0.29 -8.35 0.59
N THR A 80 -0.81 -7.95 -0.57
CA THR A 80 -2.25 -8.03 -0.90
C THR A 80 -2.80 -9.43 -0.68
N ARG A 81 -2.12 -10.46 -1.21
CA ARG A 81 -2.57 -11.86 -1.08
C ARG A 81 -2.56 -12.33 0.37
N ARG A 82 -1.53 -11.96 1.16
CA ARG A 82 -1.43 -12.35 2.57
C ARG A 82 -2.50 -11.66 3.41
N ALA A 83 -2.70 -10.36 3.22
CA ALA A 83 -3.75 -9.59 3.89
C ALA A 83 -5.16 -10.12 3.54
N ALA A 84 -5.40 -10.45 2.26
CA ALA A 84 -6.64 -11.07 1.83
C ALA A 84 -6.88 -12.45 2.45
N SER A 85 -5.83 -13.27 2.60
CA SER A 85 -5.93 -14.56 3.28
C SER A 85 -6.27 -14.38 4.76
N LEU A 86 -5.67 -13.38 5.42
CA LEU A 86 -5.95 -13.07 6.82
C LEU A 86 -7.40 -12.61 7.02
N CYS A 87 -7.92 -11.75 6.13
CA CYS A 87 -9.33 -11.33 6.15
C CYS A 87 -10.34 -12.48 6.00
N LYS A 88 -9.94 -13.61 5.41
CA LYS A 88 -10.82 -14.79 5.25
C LYS A 88 -10.76 -15.73 6.45
N LEU A 89 -9.70 -15.64 7.24
CA LEU A 89 -9.48 -16.49 8.41
C LEU A 89 -10.15 -15.91 9.66
N ILE A 90 -10.23 -14.58 9.73
CA ILE A 90 -10.97 -13.82 10.74
C ILE A 90 -12.44 -13.83 10.37
#